data_AF-A0A2E7F4W5-F1
#
_entry.id   AF-A0A2E7F4W5-F1
#
_cell.length_a   1.000
_cell.length_b   1.000
_cell.length_c   1.000
_cell.angle_alpha   90.00
_cell.angle_beta   90.00
_cell.angle_gamma   90.00
#
_symmetry.space_group_name_H-M   'P 1'
#
loop_
_entity.id
_entity.type
_entity.pdbx_description
1 polymer ?
#
loop_
_entity_poly.entity_id
_entity_poly.type
_entity_poly.pdbx_seq_one_letter_code
_entity_poly.pdbx_strand_id
1 'polypeptide(L)' 'MTENIVDLESAKAQQRGKRRVCPTCGAPSEAKYQPFCSVRCCQLDLGHWLNEDYRVPVTDFDDMSEVLLEDKS' A
#
# COMPACT_ATOMS: atom_id res chain seq x y z
N MET A 1 -6.22 -33.02 23.47
CA MET A 1 -5.94 -32.79 22.03
C MET A 1 -6.47 -31.41 21.62
N THR A 2 -6.01 -30.33 22.27
CA THR A 2 -6.44 -28.94 22.00
C THR A 2 -5.29 -27.97 22.27
N GLU A 3 -4.16 -28.18 21.62
CA GLU A 3 -3.05 -27.23 21.64
C GLU A 3 -2.77 -26.89 20.19
N ASN A 4 -3.27 -25.73 19.71
CA ASN A 4 -2.90 -25.07 18.44
C ASN A 4 -3.72 -23.79 18.14
N ILE A 5 -4.49 -23.23 19.08
CA ILE A 5 -5.27 -21.99 18.84
C ILE A 5 -4.50 -20.72 19.25
N VAL A 6 -3.51 -20.82 20.16
CA VAL A 6 -2.81 -19.64 20.72
C VAL A 6 -1.75 -19.00 19.81
N ASP A 7 -1.36 -19.65 18.71
CA ASP A 7 -0.30 -19.15 17.82
C ASP A 7 -0.78 -18.14 16.76
N LEU A 8 -2.05 -18.17 16.36
CA LEU A 8 -2.57 -17.26 15.33
C LEU A 8 -2.77 -15.82 15.82
N GLU A 9 -3.09 -15.62 17.09
CA GLU A 9 -3.25 -14.28 17.68
C GLU A 9 -1.90 -13.57 17.84
N SER A 10 -0.85 -14.32 18.19
CA SER A 10 0.52 -13.79 18.30
C SER A 10 1.10 -13.41 16.94
N ALA A 11 0.94 -14.24 15.91
CA ALA A 11 1.43 -13.94 14.56
C ALA A 11 0.83 -12.65 13.95
N LYS A 12 -0.44 -12.31 14.25
CA LYS A 12 -1.05 -11.03 13.86
C LYS A 12 -0.45 -9.83 14.58
N ALA A 13 0.00 -10.00 15.83
CA ALA A 13 0.61 -8.92 16.61
C ALA A 13 1.98 -8.52 16.03
N GLN A 14 2.78 -9.47 15.54
CA GLN A 14 4.06 -9.20 14.87
C GLN A 14 3.92 -8.54 13.48
N GLN A 15 2.75 -8.63 12.83
CA GLN A 15 2.49 -7.96 11.54
C GLN A 15 2.21 -6.46 11.67
N ARG A 16 2.20 -5.90 12.89
CA ARG A 16 2.14 -4.45 13.12
C ARG A 16 3.51 -3.85 12.82
N GLY A 17 3.78 -3.69 11.52
CA GLY A 17 5.09 -3.32 10.98
C GLY A 17 5.70 -2.07 11.62
N LYS A 18 7.04 -2.05 11.64
CA LYS A 18 7.90 -0.91 12.02
C LYS A 18 7.28 0.41 11.55
N ARG A 19 7.13 1.41 12.44
CA ARG A 19 6.58 2.74 12.11
C ARG A 19 7.20 3.20 10.79
N ARG A 20 6.39 3.18 9.74
CA ARG A 20 6.80 3.56 8.39
C ARG A 20 7.03 5.08 8.38
N VAL A 21 7.65 5.59 7.33
CA VAL A 21 7.69 7.02 7.06
C VAL A 21 6.38 7.43 6.43
N CYS A 22 5.90 8.64 6.74
CA CYS A 22 4.71 9.23 6.14
C CYS A 22 4.93 9.36 4.64
N PRO A 23 4.08 8.77 3.77
CA PRO A 23 4.26 8.84 2.33
C PRO A 23 4.06 10.26 1.77
N THR A 24 3.31 11.12 2.48
CA THR A 24 3.02 12.49 2.05
C THR A 24 4.16 13.47 2.33
N CYS A 25 4.91 13.29 3.43
CA CYS A 25 5.88 14.30 3.89
C CYS A 25 7.19 13.72 4.46
N GLY A 26 7.34 12.41 4.56
CA GLY A 26 8.54 11.73 5.07
C GLY A 26 8.72 11.71 6.59
N ALA A 27 7.89 12.43 7.36
CA ALA A 27 7.95 12.40 8.83
C ALA A 27 7.59 11.01 9.40
N PRO A 28 8.04 10.63 10.62
CA PRO A 28 7.66 9.36 11.23
C PRO A 28 6.14 9.21 11.36
N SER A 29 5.56 8.08 10.94
CA SER A 29 4.12 7.85 11.09
C SER A 29 3.70 7.78 12.55
N GLU A 30 2.53 8.32 12.85
CA GLU A 30 1.91 8.24 14.16
C GLU A 30 0.95 7.05 14.24
N ALA A 31 0.94 6.33 15.36
CA ALA A 31 0.13 5.10 15.51
C ALA A 31 -1.37 5.32 15.22
N LYS A 32 -1.89 6.50 15.55
CA LYS A 32 -3.29 6.87 15.31
C LYS A 32 -3.62 7.14 13.84
N TYR A 33 -2.63 7.53 13.04
CA TYR A 33 -2.82 8.01 11.67
C TYR A 33 -2.09 7.16 10.62
N GLN A 34 -1.58 5.98 10.99
CA GLN A 34 -0.80 5.16 10.07
C GLN A 34 -1.55 4.89 8.74
N PRO A 35 -0.88 5.04 7.59
CA PRO A 35 0.57 5.23 7.40
C PRO A 35 1.06 6.70 7.51
N PHE A 36 0.24 7.66 7.89
CA PHE A 36 0.59 9.08 7.93
C PHE A 36 1.09 9.56 9.30
N CYS A 37 1.66 10.77 9.34
CA CYS A 37 2.05 11.44 10.58
C CYS A 37 0.91 12.27 11.21
N SER A 38 -0.16 12.62 10.47
CA SER A 38 -1.24 13.47 10.98
C SER A 38 -2.52 13.37 10.11
N VAL A 39 -3.64 13.88 10.65
CA VAL A 39 -4.91 14.04 9.88
C VAL A 39 -4.69 14.87 8.62
N ARG A 40 -3.87 15.92 8.69
CA ARG A 40 -3.61 16.81 7.55
C ARG A 40 -2.99 16.06 6.37
N CYS A 41 -2.02 15.18 6.62
CA CYS A 41 -1.38 14.38 5.56
C CYS A 41 -2.35 13.35 4.97
N CYS A 42 -3.20 12.74 5.79
CA CYS A 42 -4.26 11.83 5.31
C CYS A 42 -5.25 12.56 4.36
N GLN A 43 -5.65 13.78 4.72
CA GLN A 43 -6.54 14.59 3.86
C GLN A 43 -5.86 15.07 2.57
N LEU A 44 -4.56 15.39 2.61
CA LEU A 44 -3.80 15.74 1.41
C LEU A 44 -3.72 14.56 0.44
N ASP A 45 -3.39 13.37 0.96
CA ASP A 45 -3.37 12.14 0.17
C ASP A 45 -4.74 11.88 -0.47
N LEU A 46 -5.82 11.98 0.32
CA LEU A 46 -7.19 11.86 -0.20
C LEU A 46 -7.48 12.90 -1.30
N GLY A 47 -6.99 14.14 -1.15
CA GLY A 47 -7.10 15.16 -2.19
C GLY A 47 -6.43 14.74 -3.49
N HIS A 48 -5.22 14.18 -3.43
CA HIS A 48 -4.52 13.65 -4.60
C HIS A 48 -5.29 12.52 -5.30
N TRP A 49 -5.97 11.66 -4.52
CA TRP A 49 -6.86 10.64 -5.08
C TRP A 49 -8.07 11.25 -5.80
N LEU A 50 -8.77 12.17 -5.15
CA LEU A 50 -9.99 12.77 -5.69
C LEU A 50 -9.73 13.67 -6.91
N ASN A 51 -8.55 14.26 -6.99
CA ASN A 51 -8.12 15.08 -8.12
C ASN A 51 -7.50 14.26 -9.25
N GLU A 52 -7.39 12.94 -9.09
CA GLU A 52 -6.69 12.07 -10.02
C GLU A 52 -5.24 12.58 -10.26
N ASP A 53 -4.49 12.90 -9.21
CA ASP A 53 -3.10 13.39 -9.34
C ASP A 53 -2.10 12.25 -9.50
N TYR A 54 -2.44 11.04 -9.05
CA TYR A 54 -1.57 9.87 -9.18
C TYR A 54 -1.47 9.40 -10.64
N ARG A 55 -0.23 9.19 -11.10
CA ARG A 55 0.10 8.74 -12.46
C ARG A 55 1.05 7.57 -12.38
N VAL A 56 0.78 6.53 -13.18
CA VAL A 56 1.69 5.41 -13.38
C VAL A 56 2.45 5.67 -14.67
N PRO A 57 3.80 5.67 -14.67
CA PRO A 57 4.57 5.85 -15.89
C PRO A 57 4.29 4.68 -16.85
N VAL A 58 4.17 5.01 -18.14
CA VAL A 58 4.11 4.02 -19.20
C VAL A 58 5.54 3.62 -19.54
N THR A 59 5.84 2.33 -19.46
CA THR A 59 7.02 1.74 -20.11
C THR A 59 6.64 1.37 -21.54
N ASP A 60 7.56 1.54 -22.49
CA ASP A 60 7.29 1.31 -23.92
C ASP A 60 6.58 -0.04 -24.15
N PHE A 61 5.48 0.00 -24.90
CA PHE A 61 4.52 -1.11 -25.06
C PHE A 61 5.01 -2.25 -25.96
N ASP A 62 6.26 -2.23 -26.44
CA ASP A 62 6.77 -3.24 -27.38
C ASP A 62 6.74 -4.66 -26.81
N ASP A 63 6.84 -4.82 -25.49
CA ASP A 63 6.78 -6.12 -24.80
C ASP A 63 5.35 -6.58 -24.46
N MET A 64 4.35 -5.71 -24.59
CA MET A 64 2.95 -6.00 -24.22
C MET A 64 2.06 -6.39 -25.40
N SER A 65 2.48 -6.12 -26.64
CA SER A 65 1.73 -6.54 -27.82
C SER A 65 1.85 -8.03 -28.11
N GLU A 66 2.92 -8.70 -27.68
CA GLU A 66 3.15 -10.12 -27.98
C GLU A 66 2.21 -11.04 -27.17
N VAL A 67 2.02 -10.74 -25.88
CA VAL A 67 1.16 -11.51 -24.95
C VAL A 67 -0.35 -11.38 -25.20
N LEU A 68 -0.82 -10.37 -25.95
CA LEU A 68 -2.25 -10.16 -26.24
C LEU A 68 -2.69 -10.78 -27.59
N LEU A 69 -1.74 -11.27 -28.40
CA LEU A 69 -2.01 -11.85 -29.72
C LEU A 69 -2.15 -13.37 -29.70
N GLU A 70 -1.67 -14.04 -28.65
CA GLU A 70 -1.63 -15.51 -28.55
C GLU A 70 -2.98 -16.14 -28.18
N ASP A 71 -3.90 -15.40 -27.57
CA ASP A 71 -5.24 -15.87 -27.18
C ASP A 71 -6.26 -15.90 -28.34
N LYS A 72 -5.81 -15.79 -29.60
CA LYS A 72 -6.67 -15.80 -30.79
C LYS A 72 -6.64 -17.10 -31.60
N SER A 73 -6.00 -18.16 -31.13
CA SER A 73 -5.99 -19.46 -31.82
C SER A 73 -6.87 -20.53 -31.19
#